data_AF-A0A392P8J1-F1
#
_entry.id   AF-A0A392P8J1-F1
#
_cell.length_a   1.000
_cell.length_b   1.000
_cell.length_c   1.000
_cell.angle_alpha   90.00
_cell.angle_beta   90.00
_cell.angle_gamma   90.00
#
_symmetry.space_group_name_H-M   'P 1'
#
loop_
_entity.id
_entity.type
_entity.pdbx_description
1 polymer ?
#
loop_
_entity_poly.entity_id
_entity_poly.type
_entity_poly.pdbx_seq_one_letter_code
_entity_poly.pdbx_strand_id
1 'polypeptide(L)'
;MLCDLQSTGSHVVDGNWRALGKLLTYCSGCTKGGLFKNIQNPVPGHFVYQTRFSRTSGKSFLLPQCRTDVLYVSDPCEHLDQGEEGDLGFFRGVFKSFATSKVRKMLISKGANLHQTEVCPYCKAKLWSMQQAKMIPQSASCRLGSYEDYIEYFVCLNGHLIGNCTLLPLSDSEEAPELE
;
A
#
# COMPACT_ATOMS: atom_id res chain seq x y z
N MET A 1 6.52 -16.20 -0.30
CA MET A 1 5.74 -15.39 0.65
C MET A 1 4.80 -16.25 1.49
N LEU A 2 3.86 -17.01 0.90
CA LEU A 2 2.86 -17.77 1.67
C LEU A 2 3.47 -18.71 2.71
N CYS A 3 4.49 -19.49 2.35
CA CYS A 3 5.22 -20.34 3.30
C CYS A 3 5.90 -19.52 4.41
N ASP A 4 6.35 -18.29 4.10
CA ASP A 4 6.98 -17.42 5.10
C ASP A 4 5.95 -16.77 6.04
N LEU A 5 4.73 -16.49 5.57
CA LEU A 5 3.63 -16.02 6.41
C LEU A 5 3.10 -17.11 7.34
N GLN A 6 3.29 -18.39 6.99
CA GLN A 6 2.89 -19.55 7.79
C GLN A 6 3.93 -19.97 8.83
N SER A 7 5.21 -19.62 8.64
CA SER A 7 6.33 -20.17 9.42
C SER A 7 6.43 -19.69 10.88
N THR A 8 5.62 -18.72 11.31
CA THR A 8 5.73 -18.11 12.64
C THR A 8 4.93 -18.78 13.76
N GLY A 9 4.31 -19.94 13.55
CA GLY A 9 3.70 -20.74 14.61
C GLY A 9 2.47 -20.14 15.31
N SER A 10 2.21 -18.83 15.17
CA SER A 10 0.91 -18.24 15.43
C SER A 10 0.05 -18.44 14.19
N HIS A 11 -1.00 -19.25 14.29
CA HIS A 11 -2.04 -19.49 13.27
C HIS A 11 -2.85 -18.24 12.87
N VAL A 12 -2.27 -17.06 12.98
CA VAL A 12 -2.93 -15.77 12.80
C VAL A 12 -2.05 -14.95 11.87
N VAL A 13 -2.18 -15.16 10.55
CA VAL A 13 -2.16 -14.00 9.65
C VAL A 13 -3.20 -13.06 10.24
N ASP A 14 -2.71 -11.99 10.85
CA ASP A 14 -3.54 -10.93 11.43
C ASP A 14 -4.60 -10.59 10.36
N GLY A 15 -5.88 -10.88 10.64
CA GLY A 15 -6.99 -10.63 9.70
C GLY A 15 -7.59 -11.81 8.91
N ASN A 16 -7.21 -13.07 9.16
CA ASN A 16 -7.82 -14.30 8.58
C ASN A 16 -7.43 -14.59 7.11
N TRP A 17 -7.27 -15.88 6.76
CA TRP A 17 -6.89 -16.41 5.44
C TRP A 17 -7.85 -15.97 4.34
N ARG A 18 -9.14 -15.78 4.68
CA ARG A 18 -10.12 -15.22 3.75
C ARG A 18 -9.75 -13.80 3.32
N ALA A 19 -9.32 -12.95 4.26
CA ALA A 19 -8.90 -11.59 3.94
C ALA A 19 -7.58 -11.60 3.17
N LEU A 20 -6.64 -12.47 3.54
CA LEU A 20 -5.40 -12.64 2.78
C LEU A 20 -5.70 -13.08 1.34
N GLY A 21 -6.52 -14.11 1.12
CA GLY A 21 -6.91 -14.54 -0.22
C GLY A 21 -7.53 -13.40 -1.04
N LYS A 22 -8.43 -12.62 -0.43
CA LYS A 22 -9.00 -11.42 -1.06
C LYS A 22 -7.91 -10.39 -1.38
N LEU A 23 -6.99 -10.10 -0.45
CA LEU A 23 -5.89 -9.16 -0.66
C LEU A 23 -4.95 -9.59 -1.80
N LEU A 24 -4.74 -10.89 -1.98
CA LEU A 24 -3.88 -11.43 -3.02
C LEU A 24 -4.52 -11.37 -4.42
N THR A 25 -5.85 -11.40 -4.49
CA THR A 25 -6.58 -11.63 -5.75
C THR A 25 -7.56 -10.52 -6.12
N TYR A 26 -7.74 -9.49 -5.29
CA TYR A 26 -8.72 -8.44 -5.50
C TYR A 26 -8.11 -7.04 -5.36
N CYS A 27 -8.24 -6.22 -6.41
CA CYS A 27 -8.05 -4.78 -6.30
C CYS A 27 -9.32 -4.16 -5.73
N SER A 28 -9.21 -3.40 -4.64
CA SER A 28 -10.39 -2.72 -4.06
C SER A 28 -10.90 -1.56 -4.89
N GLY A 29 -10.07 -1.03 -5.81
CA GLY A 29 -10.32 0.24 -6.47
C GLY A 29 -10.55 1.36 -5.45
N CYS A 30 -11.39 2.32 -5.82
CA CYS A 30 -11.83 3.40 -4.95
C CYS A 30 -13.30 3.78 -5.19
N THR A 31 -13.92 4.42 -4.20
CA THR A 31 -15.28 4.97 -4.32
C THR A 31 -15.23 6.45 -4.01
N LYS A 32 -16.17 7.22 -4.58
CA LYS A 32 -16.26 8.66 -4.34
C LYS A 32 -16.42 8.94 -2.85
N GLY A 33 -15.51 9.75 -2.29
CA GLY A 33 -15.51 10.11 -0.87
C GLY A 33 -15.02 9.02 0.09
N GLY A 34 -14.47 7.91 -0.43
CA GLY A 34 -13.87 6.84 0.38
C GLY A 34 -12.45 7.16 0.86
N LEU A 35 -11.61 6.13 0.93
CA LEU A 35 -10.23 6.24 1.44
C LEU A 35 -9.36 7.26 0.69
N PHE A 36 -9.52 7.32 -0.63
CA PHE A 36 -8.66 8.09 -1.52
C PHE A 36 -9.45 9.27 -2.06
N LYS A 37 -9.45 10.38 -1.31
CA LYS A 37 -10.33 11.53 -1.57
C LYS A 37 -9.93 12.33 -2.81
N ASN A 38 -8.67 12.24 -3.21
CA ASN A 38 -8.13 12.98 -4.34
C ASN A 38 -8.56 12.35 -5.68
N ILE A 39 -8.98 11.08 -5.68
CA ILE A 39 -9.42 10.41 -6.90
C ILE A 39 -10.84 10.87 -7.26
N GLN A 40 -10.96 11.59 -8.37
CA GLN A 40 -12.23 12.18 -8.83
C GLN A 40 -13.18 11.13 -9.40
N ASN A 41 -12.64 10.18 -10.17
CA ASN A 41 -13.39 9.14 -10.86
C ASN A 41 -13.35 7.81 -10.08
N PRO A 42 -14.50 7.26 -9.66
CA PRO A 42 -14.52 5.98 -8.95
C PRO A 42 -13.94 4.85 -9.80
N VAL A 43 -13.02 4.08 -9.22
CA VAL A 43 -12.45 2.89 -9.84
C VAL A 43 -13.13 1.66 -9.24
N PRO A 44 -13.89 0.86 -10.02
CA PRO A 44 -14.55 -0.32 -9.49
C PRO A 44 -13.52 -1.38 -9.07
N GLY A 45 -13.80 -2.07 -7.97
CA GLY A 45 -12.98 -3.20 -7.54
C GLY A 45 -13.16 -4.42 -8.45
N HIS A 46 -12.09 -5.18 -8.64
CA HIS A 46 -12.08 -6.33 -9.55
C HIS A 46 -11.07 -7.39 -9.10
N PHE A 47 -11.20 -8.60 -9.63
CA PHE A 47 -10.17 -9.61 -9.48
C PHE A 47 -8.96 -9.26 -10.33
N VAL A 48 -7.78 -9.42 -9.76
CA VAL A 48 -6.50 -9.26 -10.45
C VAL A 48 -6.04 -10.62 -10.95
N TYR A 49 -5.69 -10.69 -12.23
CA TYR A 49 -5.30 -11.94 -12.87
C TYR A 49 -4.01 -12.51 -12.27
N GLN A 50 -3.01 -11.64 -12.05
CA GLN A 50 -1.76 -11.98 -11.39
C GLN A 50 -1.33 -10.85 -10.47
N THR A 51 -0.73 -11.20 -9.34
CA THR A 51 -0.13 -10.20 -8.45
C THR A 51 1.09 -10.80 -7.76
N ARG A 52 2.22 -10.13 -7.88
CA ARG A 52 3.46 -10.54 -7.21
C ARG A 52 3.69 -9.71 -5.97
N PHE A 53 3.66 -10.36 -4.82
CA PHE A 53 4.02 -9.74 -3.55
C PHE A 53 5.51 -9.95 -3.27
N SER A 54 6.25 -8.85 -3.16
CA SER A 54 7.69 -8.86 -2.98
C SER A 54 8.11 -8.25 -1.64
N ARG A 55 9.00 -8.95 -0.93
CA ARG A 55 9.66 -8.45 0.28
C ARG A 55 10.60 -7.30 -0.06
N THR A 56 11.24 -7.34 -1.23
CA THR A 56 12.13 -6.29 -1.70
C THR A 56 11.35 -5.01 -1.97
N SER A 57 10.21 -5.10 -2.66
CA SER A 57 9.30 -3.95 -2.81
C SER A 57 8.90 -3.40 -1.44
N GLY A 58 8.48 -4.27 -0.51
CA GLY A 58 8.05 -3.83 0.82
C GLY A 58 9.11 -3.11 1.64
N LYS A 59 10.41 -3.41 1.46
CA LYS A 59 11.48 -2.64 2.11
C LYS A 59 11.48 -1.16 1.72
N SER A 60 11.08 -0.83 0.49
CA SER A 60 10.98 0.56 0.02
C SER A 60 9.87 1.36 0.68
N PHE A 61 8.90 0.70 1.34
CA PHE A 61 7.80 1.32 2.08
C PHE A 61 8.09 1.47 3.59
N LEU A 62 9.29 1.08 4.03
CA LEU A 62 9.69 1.14 5.44
C LEU A 62 10.71 2.27 5.65
N LEU A 63 10.41 3.15 6.61
CA LEU A 63 11.39 4.10 7.13
C LEU A 63 12.65 3.36 7.61
N PRO A 64 13.85 4.00 7.58
CA PRO A 64 15.12 3.35 7.93
C PRO A 64 15.07 2.55 9.24
N GLN A 65 14.50 3.13 10.30
CA GLN A 65 14.35 2.50 11.62
C GLN A 65 13.43 1.27 11.64
N CYS A 66 12.54 1.13 10.65
CA CYS A 66 11.58 0.04 10.49
C CYS A 66 12.02 -1.06 9.54
N ARG A 67 13.19 -0.96 8.88
CA ARG A 67 13.62 -1.92 7.84
C ARG A 67 13.82 -3.36 8.33
N THR A 68 13.82 -3.59 9.65
CA THR A 68 13.82 -4.93 10.25
C THR A 68 12.44 -5.60 10.18
N ASP A 69 11.37 -4.81 10.02
CA ASP A 69 10.03 -5.35 9.81
C ASP A 69 9.94 -6.05 8.45
N VAL A 70 9.05 -7.05 8.35
CA VAL A 70 8.81 -7.78 7.10
C VAL A 70 7.46 -7.35 6.54
N LEU A 71 7.52 -6.61 5.45
CA LEU A 71 6.40 -6.18 4.65
C LEU A 71 6.54 -6.76 3.24
N TYR A 72 5.45 -7.31 2.72
CA TYR A 72 5.32 -7.69 1.31
C TYR A 72 4.40 -6.69 0.63
N VAL A 73 4.79 -6.18 -0.53
CA VAL A 73 3.97 -5.25 -1.32
C VAL A 73 3.82 -5.79 -2.74
N SER A 74 2.63 -5.65 -3.30
CA SER A 74 2.31 -6.01 -4.67
C SER A 74 2.89 -5.01 -5.66
N ASP A 75 3.09 -5.45 -6.91
CA ASP A 75 3.10 -4.52 -8.03
C ASP A 75 1.75 -3.76 -8.09
N PRO A 76 1.70 -2.50 -8.55
CA PRO A 76 0.45 -1.77 -8.73
C PRO A 76 -0.47 -2.46 -9.73
N CYS A 77 -1.77 -2.37 -9.47
CA CYS A 77 -2.80 -2.61 -10.47
C CYS A 77 -3.03 -1.29 -11.19
N GLU A 78 -2.73 -1.23 -12.47
CA GLU A 78 -2.78 -0.01 -13.28
C GLU A 78 -4.20 0.21 -13.80
N HIS A 79 -4.66 1.45 -13.68
CA HIS A 79 -5.95 1.91 -14.16
C HIS A 79 -5.72 3.16 -15.00
N LEU A 80 -5.75 2.96 -16.32
CA LEU A 80 -5.51 3.99 -17.31
C LEU A 80 -6.72 4.93 -17.45
N ASP A 81 -6.47 6.11 -18.02
CA ASP A 81 -7.49 7.07 -18.48
C ASP A 81 -8.42 7.61 -17.37
N GLN A 82 -7.90 7.80 -16.15
CA GLN A 82 -8.71 8.25 -15.00
C GLN A 82 -8.92 9.77 -14.90
N GLY A 83 -8.43 10.56 -15.87
CA GLY A 83 -8.61 12.02 -15.93
C GLY A 83 -7.30 12.78 -16.12
N GLU A 84 -7.31 14.09 -15.82
CA GLU A 84 -6.13 14.96 -15.99
C GLU A 84 -4.97 14.63 -15.05
N GLU A 85 -5.22 13.90 -13.97
CA GLU A 85 -4.21 13.53 -12.96
C GLU A 85 -3.31 12.36 -13.40
N GLY A 86 -3.55 11.73 -14.55
CA GLY A 86 -2.74 10.62 -15.09
C GLY A 86 -3.19 9.23 -14.65
N ASP A 87 -2.37 8.23 -14.96
CA ASP A 87 -2.68 6.82 -14.70
C ASP A 87 -2.58 6.49 -13.21
N LEU A 88 -3.53 5.72 -12.68
CA LEU A 88 -3.58 5.37 -11.27
C LEU A 88 -3.07 3.94 -11.02
N GLY A 89 -2.21 3.79 -10.02
CA GLY A 89 -1.70 2.50 -9.56
C GLY A 89 -2.25 2.14 -8.17
N PHE A 90 -3.05 1.09 -8.07
CA PHE A 90 -3.49 0.56 -6.76
C PHE A 90 -2.58 -0.58 -6.30
N PHE A 91 -1.93 -0.41 -5.15
CA PHE A 91 -1.06 -1.42 -4.57
C PHE A 91 -1.55 -1.91 -3.20
N ARG A 92 -1.13 -3.12 -2.87
CA ARG A 92 -1.57 -3.87 -1.69
C ARG A 92 -0.35 -4.41 -0.97
N GLY A 93 -0.45 -4.62 0.33
CA GLY A 93 0.64 -5.24 1.07
C GLY A 93 0.19 -5.96 2.32
N VAL A 94 1.07 -6.78 2.86
CA VAL A 94 0.83 -7.50 4.10
C VAL A 94 2.12 -7.58 4.92
N PHE A 95 2.03 -7.18 6.17
CA PHE A 95 3.09 -7.40 7.15
C PHE A 95 3.07 -8.85 7.64
N LYS A 96 4.25 -9.46 7.81
CA LYS A 96 4.37 -10.80 8.40
C LYS A 96 4.01 -10.84 9.89
N SER A 97 4.32 -9.79 10.64
CA SER A 97 4.12 -9.74 12.10
C SER A 97 3.83 -8.30 12.55
N PHE A 98 2.69 -7.76 12.12
CA PHE A 98 2.40 -6.34 12.32
C PHE A 98 2.24 -5.96 13.79
N ALA A 99 1.60 -6.83 14.58
CA ALA A 99 1.37 -6.61 16.01
C ALA A 99 2.65 -6.25 16.79
N THR A 100 3.79 -6.85 16.41
CA THR A 100 5.12 -6.66 17.03
C THR A 100 6.05 -5.73 16.24
N SER A 101 5.62 -5.27 15.07
CA SER A 101 6.42 -4.44 14.15
C SER A 101 6.82 -3.10 14.75
N LYS A 102 7.96 -2.58 14.31
CA LYS A 102 8.40 -1.21 14.63
C LYS A 102 7.49 -0.16 14.00
N VAL A 103 6.93 -0.43 12.82
CA VAL A 103 5.92 0.44 12.19
C VAL A 103 4.74 0.67 13.13
N ARG A 104 4.14 -0.40 13.68
CA ARG A 104 3.04 -0.28 14.62
C ARG A 104 3.43 0.48 15.90
N LYS A 105 4.60 0.16 16.47
CA LYS A 105 5.12 0.88 17.64
C LYS A 105 5.26 2.38 17.38
N MET A 106 5.76 2.76 16.21
CA MET A 106 5.94 4.16 15.83
C MET A 106 4.61 4.88 15.55
N LEU A 107 3.64 4.22 14.93
CA LEU A 107 2.29 4.76 14.76
C LEU A 107 1.66 5.10 16.12
N ILE A 108 1.79 4.20 17.09
CA ILE A 108 1.31 4.41 18.46
C ILE A 108 2.09 5.52 19.16
N SER A 109 3.43 5.52 19.07
CA SER A 109 4.25 6.53 19.76
C SER A 109 4.06 7.94 19.21
N LYS A 110 3.68 8.06 17.93
CA LYS A 110 3.31 9.34 17.30
C LYS A 110 1.88 9.79 17.62
N GLY A 111 1.09 8.98 18.33
CA GLY A 111 -0.33 9.26 18.57
C GLY A 111 -1.15 9.28 17.28
N ALA A 112 -0.79 8.45 16.28
CA ALA A 112 -1.50 8.43 15.01
C ALA A 112 -2.95 7.96 15.21
N ASN A 113 -3.90 8.78 14.78
CA ASN A 113 -5.31 8.48 14.87
C ASN A 113 -5.72 7.45 13.81
N LEU A 114 -6.62 6.54 14.20
CA LEU A 114 -7.28 5.66 13.25
C LEU A 114 -8.25 6.48 12.39
N HIS A 115 -8.43 6.05 11.15
CA HIS A 115 -9.40 6.61 10.23
C HIS A 115 -10.80 6.51 10.82
N GLN A 116 -11.54 7.63 10.78
CA GLN A 116 -12.81 7.77 11.51
C GLN A 116 -13.90 6.86 10.92
N THR A 117 -14.10 6.93 9.60
CA THR A 117 -15.18 6.21 8.89
C THR A 117 -14.68 4.92 8.23
N GLU A 118 -13.66 5.04 7.39
CA GLU A 118 -13.18 3.95 6.54
C GLU A 118 -12.53 2.78 7.30
N VAL A 119 -12.60 1.61 6.66
CA VAL A 119 -12.05 0.34 7.15
C VAL A 119 -11.35 -0.41 6.03
N CYS A 120 -10.47 -1.33 6.40
CA CYS A 120 -9.75 -2.19 5.45
C CYS A 120 -10.74 -2.91 4.51
N PRO A 121 -10.63 -2.79 3.18
CA PRO A 121 -11.55 -3.44 2.25
C PRO A 121 -11.46 -4.98 2.27
N TYR A 122 -10.36 -5.51 2.82
CA TYR A 122 -10.08 -6.94 2.90
C TYR A 122 -10.57 -7.58 4.20
N CYS A 123 -10.27 -6.97 5.36
CA CYS A 123 -10.60 -7.54 6.68
C CYS A 123 -11.49 -6.67 7.57
N LYS A 124 -11.93 -5.51 7.11
CA LYS A 124 -12.81 -4.56 7.83
C LYS A 124 -12.24 -3.98 9.13
N ALA A 125 -10.96 -4.20 9.43
CA ALA A 125 -10.28 -3.55 10.54
C ALA A 125 -10.08 -2.04 10.29
N LYS A 126 -10.00 -1.26 11.37
CA LYS A 126 -9.64 0.17 11.31
C LYS A 126 -8.24 0.38 10.73
N LEU A 127 -8.02 1.55 10.14
CA LEU A 127 -6.85 1.91 9.34
C LEU A 127 -6.12 3.09 9.96
N TRP A 128 -4.79 3.11 9.88
CA TRP A 128 -3.99 4.33 10.05
C TRP A 128 -3.65 4.92 8.68
N SER A 129 -3.71 6.24 8.55
CA SER A 129 -3.13 6.95 7.40
C SER A 129 -1.63 7.12 7.61
N MET A 130 -0.84 6.60 6.69
CA MET A 130 0.63 6.71 6.78
C MET A 130 1.09 8.12 6.41
N GLN A 131 0.34 8.81 5.55
CA GLN A 131 0.57 10.21 5.21
C GLN A 131 0.32 11.13 6.42
N GLN A 132 -0.82 11.00 7.09
CA GLN A 132 -1.13 11.80 8.30
C GLN A 132 -0.12 11.55 9.43
N ALA A 133 0.37 10.31 9.55
CA ALA A 133 1.41 9.95 10.50
C ALA A 133 2.83 10.43 10.11
N LYS A 134 3.01 11.00 8.90
CA LYS A 134 4.30 11.38 8.30
C LYS A 134 5.26 10.19 8.26
N MET A 135 4.78 9.06 7.74
CA MET A 135 5.50 7.78 7.71
C MET A 135 5.61 7.17 6.31
N ILE A 136 5.44 7.99 5.27
CA ILE A 136 5.70 7.61 3.88
C ILE A 136 7.18 7.92 3.56
N PRO A 137 8.04 6.92 3.31
CA PRO A 137 9.41 7.18 2.88
C PRO A 137 9.43 7.55 1.39
N GLN A 138 10.36 8.43 1.01
CA GLN A 138 10.58 8.81 -0.40
C GLN A 138 10.85 7.60 -1.29
N SER A 139 11.53 6.56 -0.79
CA SER A 139 11.79 5.34 -1.56
C SER A 139 10.53 4.60 -2.06
N ALA A 140 9.35 4.89 -1.50
CA ALA A 140 8.09 4.33 -1.97
C ALA A 140 7.75 4.81 -3.39
N SER A 141 7.95 6.09 -3.70
CA SER A 141 7.68 6.66 -5.04
C SER A 141 8.58 6.06 -6.10
N CYS A 142 9.88 6.00 -5.82
CA CYS A 142 10.86 5.42 -6.72
C CYS A 142 10.53 3.95 -7.02
N ARG A 143 10.05 3.21 -6.00
CA ARG A 143 9.68 1.80 -6.19
C ARG A 143 8.43 1.62 -7.05
N LEU A 144 7.48 2.55 -6.93
CA LEU A 144 6.21 2.54 -7.65
C LEU A 144 6.30 3.15 -9.05
N GLY A 145 7.37 3.89 -9.36
CA GLY A 145 7.44 4.68 -10.59
C GLY A 145 6.35 5.76 -10.61
N SER A 146 6.17 6.45 -9.48
CA SER A 146 5.10 7.42 -9.28
C SER A 146 5.63 8.80 -8.90
N TYR A 147 4.83 9.84 -9.08
CA TYR A 147 5.13 11.15 -8.50
C TYR A 147 5.16 11.07 -6.96
N GLU A 148 6.10 11.77 -6.33
CA GLU A 148 6.32 11.71 -4.88
C GLU A 148 5.13 12.19 -4.06
N ASP A 149 4.50 13.29 -4.48
CA ASP A 149 3.40 13.92 -3.75
C ASP A 149 2.05 13.21 -3.93
N TYR A 150 2.00 12.19 -4.77
CA TYR A 150 0.77 11.51 -5.17
C TYR A 150 0.71 10.08 -4.69
N ILE A 151 1.29 9.79 -3.51
CA ILE A 151 1.22 8.47 -2.88
C ILE A 151 0.44 8.58 -1.58
N GLU A 152 -0.64 7.82 -1.50
CA GLU A 152 -1.43 7.68 -0.29
C GLU A 152 -1.59 6.20 0.03
N TYR A 153 -1.22 5.81 1.25
CA TYR A 153 -1.49 4.46 1.74
C TYR A 153 -1.81 4.40 3.21
N PHE A 154 -2.51 3.33 3.55
CA PHE A 154 -3.04 3.03 4.85
C PHE A 154 -2.58 1.66 5.30
N VAL A 155 -2.42 1.48 6.61
CA VAL A 155 -2.16 0.17 7.21
C VAL A 155 -3.24 -0.12 8.24
N CYS A 156 -3.90 -1.28 8.14
CA CYS A 156 -4.93 -1.67 9.09
C CYS A 156 -4.36 -2.29 10.36
N LEU A 157 -5.17 -2.40 11.41
CA LEU A 157 -4.78 -3.05 12.67
C LEU A 157 -4.26 -4.48 12.51
N ASN A 158 -4.62 -5.12 11.39
CA ASN A 158 -4.20 -6.47 11.01
C ASN A 158 -2.99 -6.49 10.05
N GLY A 159 -2.34 -5.35 9.80
CA GLY A 159 -1.13 -5.30 8.97
C GLY A 159 -1.35 -5.40 7.46
N HIS A 160 -2.59 -5.22 6.99
CA HIS A 160 -2.84 -5.05 5.56
C HIS A 160 -2.55 -3.61 5.15
N LEU A 161 -1.72 -3.46 4.12
CA LEU A 161 -1.46 -2.20 3.45
C LEU A 161 -2.39 -2.05 2.25
N ILE A 162 -2.99 -0.87 2.08
CA ILE A 162 -3.77 -0.49 0.91
C ILE A 162 -3.31 0.89 0.48
N GLY A 163 -2.93 1.06 -0.78
CA GLY A 163 -2.48 2.35 -1.28
C GLY A 163 -2.86 2.60 -2.73
N ASN A 164 -2.78 3.87 -3.11
CA ASN A 164 -2.80 4.32 -4.48
C ASN A 164 -1.59 5.21 -4.76
N CYS A 165 -1.22 5.30 -6.02
CA CYS A 165 -0.29 6.29 -6.52
C CYS A 165 -0.69 6.81 -7.91
N THR A 166 -0.26 8.01 -8.25
CA THR A 166 -0.26 8.48 -9.65
C THR A 166 1.03 8.02 -10.32
N LEU A 167 0.90 7.16 -11.32
CA LEU A 167 2.01 6.60 -12.07
C LEU A 167 2.65 7.67 -12.96
N LEU A 168 3.97 7.60 -13.10
CA LEU A 168 4.68 8.38 -14.10
C LEU A 168 4.27 7.89 -15.48
N PRO A 169 3.99 8.79 -16.44
CA PRO A 169 3.75 8.38 -17.81
C PRO A 169 4.99 7.65 -18.34
N LEU A 170 4.78 6.62 -19.13
CA LEU A 170 5.85 5.99 -19.90
C LEU A 170 6.30 7.00 -20.96
N SER A 171 7.37 7.74 -20.70
CA SER A 171 7.98 8.62 -21.68
C SER A 171 8.98 7.84 -22.52
N ASP A 172 8.81 7.83 -23.85
CA ASP A 172 9.81 7.30 -24.80
C ASP A 172 11.02 8.23 -24.98
N SER A 173 11.09 9.36 -24.26
CA SER A 173 12.18 10.31 -24.37
C SER A 173 13.37 9.90 -23.49
N GLU A 174 14.41 9.33 -24.11
CA GLU A 174 15.77 9.31 -23.58
C GLU A 174 16.37 10.73 -23.56
N GLU A 175 15.78 11.65 -22.80
CA GLU A 175 16.42 12.93 -22.51
C GLU A 175 17.07 12.81 -21.13
N ALA A 176 18.34 12.38 -21.15
CA ALA A 176 19.22 12.53 -20.01
C ALA A 176 19.23 13.99 -19.56
N PRO A 177 19.16 14.30 -18.25
CA PRO A 177 19.24 15.68 -17.79
C PRO A 177 20.58 16.27 -18.25
N GLU A 178 20.53 17.30 -19.09
CA GLU A 178 21.67 18.15 -19.35
C GLU A 178 22.07 18.78 -18.01
N LEU A 179 23.23 18.36 -17.50
CA LEU A 179 23.88 18.99 -16.37
C LEU A 179 24.40 20.35 -16.86
N GLU A 180 23.69 21.44 -16.54
CA GLU A 180 24.28 22.77 -16.43
C GLU A 180 25.02 22.94 -15.09
#